data_AF-R7EY74-F1
#
_entry.id   AF-R7EY74-F1
#
_cell.length_a   1.000
_cell.length_b   1.000
_cell.length_c   1.000
_cell.angle_alpha   90.00
_cell.angle_beta   90.00
_cell.angle_gamma   90.00
#
_symmetry.space_group_name_H-M   'P 1'
#
loop_
_entity.id
_entity.type
_entity.pdbx_description
1 polymer ?
#
loop_
_entity_poly.entity_id
_entity_poly.type
_entity_poly.pdbx_seq_one_letter_code
_entity_poly.pdbx_strand_id
1 'polypeptide(L)'
;MTKLPPVEKVYEAWSAVTDGRVQIEADSNLDAGRAVVKSSDGSKEYTITWRDGGSVFTSSDPATYWQGYAGYPVIAVLIELKRLPLPDCARLFKGVNWTALNNSYKRDYAAALLSVERERNIDPETPTREADNCLADLAALGITLRRK
;
A
#
# COMPACT_ATOMS: atom_id res chain seq x y z
N MET A 1 -10.56 -10.06 3.49
CA MET A 1 -9.24 -10.58 3.04
C MET A 1 -9.07 -11.98 3.63
N THR A 2 -8.25 -12.87 3.05
CA THR A 2 -8.02 -14.21 3.63
C THR A 2 -6.76 -14.30 4.49
N LYS A 3 -5.82 -13.37 4.31
CA LYS A 3 -4.66 -13.15 5.21
C LYS A 3 -4.19 -11.69 5.15
N LEU A 4 -3.36 -11.31 6.12
CA LEU A 4 -2.67 -10.03 6.11
C LEU A 4 -1.54 -10.00 5.06
N PRO A 5 -1.25 -8.83 4.45
CA PRO A 5 -0.09 -8.67 3.59
C PRO A 5 1.21 -8.68 4.41
N PRO A 6 2.36 -8.94 3.78
CA PRO A 6 3.66 -8.61 4.37
C PRO A 6 3.69 -7.14 4.78
N VAL A 7 4.30 -6.83 5.93
CA VAL A 7 4.33 -5.47 6.49
C VAL A 7 4.99 -4.48 5.54
N GLU A 8 5.92 -4.93 4.70
CA GLU A 8 6.62 -4.12 3.69
C GLU A 8 5.66 -3.48 2.67
N LYS A 9 4.48 -4.08 2.46
CA LYS A 9 3.44 -3.47 1.63
C LYS A 9 2.87 -2.18 2.21
N VAL A 10 2.93 -2.00 3.53
CA VAL A 10 2.57 -0.74 4.18
C VAL A 10 3.59 0.34 3.81
N TYR A 11 4.88 0.03 3.83
CA TYR A 11 5.94 0.98 3.44
C TYR A 11 5.86 1.34 1.94
N GLU A 12 5.60 0.37 1.07
CA GLU A 12 5.34 0.63 -0.36
C GLU A 12 4.15 1.58 -0.56
N ALA A 13 3.08 1.41 0.24
CA ALA A 13 1.89 2.25 0.22
C ALA A 13 2.15 3.66 0.76
N TRP A 14 2.90 3.78 1.86
CA TRP A 14 3.34 5.07 2.40
C TRP A 14 4.13 5.88 1.38
N SER A 15 5.08 5.25 0.67
CA SER A 15 5.77 5.92 -0.44
C SER A 15 4.78 6.32 -1.52
N ALA A 16 3.81 5.47 -1.88
CA ALA A 16 2.84 5.81 -2.93
C ALA A 16 2.02 7.06 -2.59
N VAL A 17 1.57 7.19 -1.34
CA VAL A 17 0.84 8.37 -0.87
C VAL A 17 1.76 9.58 -0.80
N THR A 18 2.94 9.46 -0.17
CA THR A 18 3.88 10.59 -0.01
C THR A 18 4.53 11.07 -1.32
N ASP A 19 4.57 10.21 -2.34
CA ASP A 19 4.99 10.53 -3.71
C ASP A 19 3.86 11.12 -4.57
N GLY A 20 2.61 11.17 -4.08
CA GLY A 20 1.46 11.60 -4.86
C GLY A 20 1.10 10.66 -6.03
N ARG A 21 1.36 9.35 -5.85
CA ARG A 21 1.13 8.32 -6.88
C ARG A 21 -0.28 7.74 -6.90
N VAL A 22 -1.17 8.21 -6.02
CA VAL A 22 -2.57 7.77 -5.94
C VAL A 22 -3.46 8.86 -6.53
N GLN A 23 -4.30 8.48 -7.50
CA GLN A 23 -5.25 9.37 -8.16
C GLN A 23 -6.66 8.79 -8.01
N ILE A 24 -7.49 9.42 -7.17
CA ILE A 24 -8.91 9.07 -7.01
C ILE A 24 -9.71 9.77 -8.12
N GLU A 25 -10.61 9.05 -8.79
CA GLU A 25 -11.48 9.61 -9.83
C GLU A 25 -12.48 10.60 -9.20
N ALA A 26 -12.79 11.70 -9.91
CA ALA A 26 -13.48 12.86 -9.33
C ALA A 26 -14.90 12.57 -8.83
N ASP A 27 -15.56 11.55 -9.38
CA ASP A 27 -16.91 11.10 -9.01
C ASP A 27 -16.91 10.06 -7.87
N SER A 28 -15.73 9.69 -7.37
CA SER A 28 -15.58 8.73 -6.29
C SER A 28 -15.90 9.33 -4.93
N ASN A 29 -16.43 8.51 -4.03
CA ASN A 29 -16.68 8.86 -2.63
C ASN A 29 -16.32 7.68 -1.71
N LEU A 30 -16.65 7.76 -0.42
CA LEU A 30 -16.31 6.70 0.54
C LEU A 30 -17.06 5.37 0.27
N ASP A 31 -18.23 5.42 -0.35
CA ASP A 31 -19.10 4.26 -0.57
C ASP A 31 -18.79 3.50 -1.85
N ALA A 32 -18.42 4.22 -2.91
CA ALA A 32 -18.04 3.63 -4.19
C ALA A 32 -17.10 4.56 -4.96
N GLY A 33 -16.24 3.97 -5.77
CA GLY A 33 -15.33 4.74 -6.58
C GLY A 33 -14.21 3.93 -7.21
N ARG A 34 -13.28 4.66 -7.80
CA ARG A 34 -12.15 4.13 -8.53
C ARG A 34 -10.93 5.03 -8.36
N ALA A 35 -9.77 4.39 -8.36
CA ALA A 35 -8.49 5.07 -8.30
C ALA A 35 -7.47 4.37 -9.20
N VAL A 36 -6.46 5.14 -9.60
CA VAL A 36 -5.25 4.64 -10.25
C VAL A 36 -4.07 4.86 -9.31
N VAL A 37 -3.25 3.83 -9.14
CA VAL A 37 -2.00 3.90 -8.35
C VAL A 37 -0.83 3.54 -9.23
N LYS A 38 0.19 4.41 -9.29
CA LYS A 38 1.43 4.17 -10.05
C LYS A 38 2.44 3.33 -9.26
N SER A 39 3.23 2.50 -9.94
CA SER A 39 4.42 1.86 -9.37
C SER A 39 5.49 2.88 -8.99
N SER A 40 6.41 2.48 -8.13
CA SER A 40 7.48 3.35 -7.62
C SER A 40 8.46 3.83 -8.70
N ASP A 41 8.54 3.12 -9.83
CA ASP A 41 9.32 3.49 -11.02
C ASP A 41 8.44 4.12 -12.12
N GLY A 42 7.13 4.25 -11.88
CA GLY A 42 6.16 4.76 -12.86
C GLY A 42 5.88 3.85 -14.06
N SER A 43 6.46 2.64 -14.13
CA SER A 43 6.32 1.75 -15.28
C SER A 43 4.96 1.04 -15.36
N LYS A 44 4.20 0.99 -14.26
CA LYS A 44 2.91 0.33 -14.16
C LYS A 44 1.87 1.21 -13.48
N GLU A 45 0.62 1.00 -13.87
CA GLU A 45 -0.57 1.57 -13.25
C GLU A 45 -1.50 0.45 -12.79
N TYR A 46 -1.99 0.58 -11.56
CA TYR A 46 -2.94 -0.35 -10.96
C TYR A 46 -4.28 0.33 -10.77
N THR A 47 -5.34 -0.26 -11.31
CA THR A 47 -6.72 0.19 -11.06
C THR A 47 -7.23 -0.43 -9.77
N ILE A 48 -7.73 0.39 -8.87
CA ILE A 48 -8.45 -0.01 -7.68
C ILE A 48 -9.88 0.46 -7.81
N THR A 49 -10.84 -0.40 -7.51
CA THR A 49 -12.25 0.02 -7.37
C THR A 49 -12.79 -0.43 -6.04
N TRP A 50 -13.76 0.33 -5.51
CA TRP A 50 -14.52 -0.05 -4.34
C TRP A 50 -16.00 0.20 -4.53
N ARG A 51 -16.81 -0.54 -3.78
CA ARG A 51 -18.27 -0.49 -3.80
C ARG A 51 -18.84 -1.03 -2.49
N ASP A 52 -20.16 -1.14 -2.44
CA ASP A 52 -20.91 -1.72 -1.33
C ASP A 52 -20.61 -0.98 -0.01
N GLY A 53 -20.76 0.35 -0.01
CA GLY A 53 -20.45 1.20 1.14
C GLY A 53 -18.95 1.20 1.48
N GLY A 54 -18.10 1.04 0.47
CA GLY A 54 -16.66 0.93 0.63
C GLY A 54 -16.21 -0.38 1.27
N SER A 55 -17.05 -1.40 1.37
CA SER A 55 -16.66 -2.67 2.02
C SER A 55 -15.97 -3.66 1.07
N VAL A 56 -16.17 -3.51 -0.25
CA VAL A 56 -15.66 -4.43 -1.26
C VAL A 56 -14.68 -3.72 -2.19
N PHE A 57 -13.43 -4.21 -2.25
CA PHE A 57 -12.38 -3.68 -3.12
C PHE A 57 -11.98 -4.68 -4.20
N THR A 58 -11.62 -4.18 -5.39
CA THR A 58 -10.93 -4.94 -6.43
C THR A 58 -9.63 -4.25 -6.83
N SER A 59 -8.66 -5.03 -7.32
CA SER A 59 -7.36 -4.53 -7.75
C SER A 59 -6.90 -5.24 -9.01
N SER A 60 -6.32 -4.49 -9.95
CA SER A 60 -5.61 -5.07 -11.10
C SER A 60 -4.18 -5.49 -10.80
N ASP A 61 -3.69 -5.31 -9.56
CA ASP A 61 -2.40 -5.83 -9.12
C ASP A 61 -2.44 -7.36 -9.01
N PRO A 62 -1.59 -8.09 -9.78
CA PRO A 62 -1.58 -9.55 -9.78
C PRO A 62 -1.31 -10.16 -8.39
N ALA A 63 -0.54 -9.49 -7.53
CA ALA A 63 -0.23 -10.02 -6.20
C ALA A 63 -1.47 -10.08 -5.31
N THR A 64 -2.36 -9.08 -5.40
CA THR A 64 -3.63 -9.04 -4.65
C THR A 64 -4.53 -10.23 -4.99
N TYR A 65 -4.53 -10.67 -6.26
CA TYR A 65 -5.35 -11.80 -6.73
C TYR A 65 -4.86 -13.16 -6.20
N TRP A 66 -3.57 -13.47 -6.36
CA TRP A 66 -3.05 -14.82 -6.05
C TRP A 66 -2.77 -15.00 -4.56
N GLN A 67 -2.54 -13.91 -3.84
CA GLN A 67 -2.13 -13.96 -2.44
C GLN A 67 -3.27 -13.77 -1.45
N GLY A 68 -4.44 -13.27 -1.86
CA GLY A 68 -5.60 -13.12 -0.97
C GLY A 68 -5.46 -12.03 0.12
N TYR A 69 -4.39 -11.22 0.04
CA TYR A 69 -4.18 -10.03 0.87
C TYR A 69 -4.29 -8.75 0.03
N ALA A 70 -4.45 -7.61 0.69
CA ALA A 70 -4.44 -6.29 0.05
C ALA A 70 -3.01 -5.91 -0.33
N GLY A 71 -2.73 -5.75 -1.63
CA GLY A 71 -1.45 -5.20 -2.08
C GLY A 71 -1.30 -3.72 -1.72
N TYR A 72 -0.08 -3.19 -1.87
CA TYR A 72 0.21 -1.78 -1.61
C TYR A 72 -0.75 -0.79 -2.30
N PRO A 73 -1.28 -1.05 -3.52
CA PRO A 73 -2.21 -0.11 -4.16
C PRO A 73 -3.53 0.03 -3.39
N VAL A 74 -4.05 -1.07 -2.83
CA VAL A 74 -5.27 -1.04 -2.02
C VAL A 74 -5.03 -0.29 -0.70
N ILE A 75 -3.92 -0.58 -0.03
CA ILE A 75 -3.54 0.09 1.22
C ILE A 75 -3.37 1.60 0.98
N ALA A 76 -2.70 2.00 -0.11
CA ALA A 76 -2.50 3.41 -0.46
C ALA A 76 -3.83 4.14 -0.70
N VAL A 77 -4.78 3.51 -1.39
CA VAL A 77 -6.14 4.08 -1.58
C VAL A 77 -6.88 4.20 -0.25
N LEU A 78 -6.81 3.22 0.64
CA LEU A 78 -7.43 3.32 1.97
C LEU A 78 -6.86 4.47 2.80
N ILE A 79 -5.56 4.75 2.68
CA ILE A 79 -4.92 5.91 3.32
C ILE A 79 -5.44 7.22 2.71
N GLU A 80 -5.55 7.33 1.38
CA GLU A 80 -6.09 8.54 0.73
C GLU A 80 -7.55 8.79 1.09
N LEU A 81 -8.35 7.71 1.21
CA LEU A 81 -9.73 7.75 1.69
C LEU A 81 -9.84 8.03 3.21
N LYS A 82 -8.71 8.24 3.92
CA LYS A 82 -8.64 8.47 5.37
C LYS A 82 -9.23 7.35 6.22
N ARG A 83 -9.25 6.13 5.69
CA ARG A 83 -9.67 4.91 6.41
C ARG A 83 -8.51 4.20 7.10
N LEU A 84 -7.29 4.50 6.70
CA LEU A 84 -6.06 4.16 7.40
C LEU A 84 -5.26 5.45 7.66
N PRO A 85 -4.57 5.57 8.79
CA PRO A 85 -3.74 6.72 9.08
C PRO A 85 -2.49 6.74 8.18
N LEU A 86 -2.01 7.95 7.85
CA LEU A 86 -0.67 8.17 7.32
C LEU A 86 0.20 8.75 8.45
N PRO A 87 1.12 7.98 9.04
CA PRO A 87 1.96 8.47 10.12
C PRO A 87 3.04 9.42 9.58
N ASP A 88 3.52 10.34 10.42
CA ASP A 88 4.55 11.31 10.03
C ASP A 88 5.86 10.67 9.56
N CYS A 89 6.20 9.48 10.07
CA CYS A 89 7.38 8.72 9.67
C CYS A 89 7.30 8.19 8.23
N ALA A 90 6.12 8.15 7.62
CA ALA A 90 5.95 7.74 6.22
C ALA A 90 6.82 8.56 5.26
N ARG A 91 7.06 9.84 5.56
CA ARG A 91 7.92 10.73 4.75
C ARG A 91 9.36 10.24 4.61
N LEU A 92 9.84 9.43 5.55
CA LEU A 92 11.20 8.86 5.51
C LEU A 92 11.38 7.89 4.33
N PHE A 93 10.29 7.31 3.85
CA PHE A 93 10.26 6.36 2.74
C PHE A 93 9.84 7.01 1.41
N LYS A 94 9.65 8.34 1.38
CA LYS A 94 9.35 9.06 0.13
C LYS A 94 10.45 8.85 -0.91
N GLY A 95 10.06 8.66 -2.17
CA GLY A 95 10.96 8.51 -3.31
C GLY A 95 11.75 7.19 -3.36
N VAL A 96 11.39 6.18 -2.56
CA VAL A 96 12.01 4.85 -2.65
C VAL A 96 11.50 4.12 -3.90
N ASN A 97 12.41 3.68 -4.77
CA ASN A 97 12.06 2.85 -5.92
C ASN A 97 11.95 1.36 -5.53
N TRP A 98 10.85 1.01 -4.86
CA TRP A 98 10.54 -0.37 -4.42
C TRP A 98 10.55 -1.40 -5.54
N THR A 99 10.16 -1.03 -6.76
CA THR A 99 10.14 -1.92 -7.93
C THR A 99 11.55 -2.37 -8.30
N ALA A 100 12.48 -1.42 -8.42
CA ALA A 100 13.89 -1.72 -8.67
C ALA A 100 14.49 -2.50 -7.49
N LEU A 101 14.21 -2.07 -6.27
CA LEU A 101 14.76 -2.66 -5.06
C LEU A 101 14.31 -4.12 -4.86
N ASN A 102 13.00 -4.37 -4.95
CA ASN A 102 12.43 -5.70 -4.82
C ASN A 102 12.96 -6.65 -5.91
N ASN A 103 13.25 -6.15 -7.12
CA ASN A 103 13.87 -6.96 -8.16
C ASN A 103 15.32 -7.34 -7.81
N SER A 104 16.12 -6.39 -7.32
CA SER A 104 17.50 -6.61 -6.89
C SER A 104 17.60 -7.60 -5.72
N TYR A 105 16.65 -7.54 -4.79
CA TYR A 105 16.55 -8.44 -3.64
C TYR A 105 15.73 -9.71 -3.93
N LYS A 106 15.41 -10.01 -5.20
CA LYS A 106 14.66 -11.22 -5.62
C LYS A 106 13.33 -11.42 -4.86
N ARG A 107 12.64 -10.32 -4.56
CA ARG A 107 11.38 -10.25 -3.79
C ARG A 107 11.51 -10.61 -2.31
N ASP A 108 12.73 -10.59 -1.76
CA ASP A 108 12.94 -10.50 -0.32
C ASP A 108 12.63 -9.07 0.14
N TYR A 109 11.36 -8.85 0.48
CA TYR A 109 10.86 -7.53 0.85
C TYR A 109 11.51 -7.02 2.15
N ALA A 110 11.76 -7.91 3.11
CA ALA A 110 12.39 -7.55 4.37
C ALA A 110 13.84 -7.09 4.16
N ALA A 111 14.61 -7.78 3.31
CA ALA A 111 15.96 -7.36 2.96
C ALA A 111 15.97 -6.02 2.19
N ALA A 112 14.98 -5.80 1.32
CA ALA A 112 14.79 -4.53 0.64
C ALA A 112 14.52 -3.39 1.65
N LEU A 113 13.57 -3.56 2.57
CA LEU A 113 13.28 -2.56 3.61
C LEU A 113 14.52 -2.25 4.47
N LEU A 114 15.21 -3.28 4.95
CA LEU A 114 16.44 -3.12 5.74
C LEU A 114 17.52 -2.34 4.99
N SER A 115 17.63 -2.52 3.67
CA SER A 115 18.58 -1.76 2.86
C SER A 115 18.25 -0.26 2.82
N VAL A 116 16.96 0.10 2.73
CA VAL A 116 16.49 1.49 2.76
C VAL A 116 16.76 2.13 4.11
N GLU A 117 16.46 1.41 5.19
CA GLU A 117 16.68 1.89 6.56
C GLU A 117 18.16 2.18 6.81
N ARG A 118 19.05 1.28 6.36
CA ARG A 118 20.49 1.45 6.46
C ARG A 118 21.02 2.60 5.60
N GLU A 119 20.62 2.65 4.34
CA GLU A 119 21.07 3.70 3.40
C GLU A 119 20.67 5.09 3.88
N ARG A 120 19.47 5.22 4.45
CA ARG A 120 18.90 6.49 4.92
C ARG A 120 19.14 6.78 6.40
N ASN A 121 19.82 5.88 7.12
CA ASN A 121 20.04 5.95 8.56
C ASN A 121 18.73 6.18 9.36
N ILE A 122 17.70 5.41 9.02
CA ILE A 122 16.39 5.44 9.68
C ILE A 122 16.45 4.52 10.91
N ASP A 123 16.03 5.03 12.06
CA ASP A 123 15.71 4.21 13.23
C ASP A 123 14.39 3.47 12.99
N PRO A 124 14.39 2.12 12.94
CA PRO A 124 13.21 1.34 12.59
C PRO A 124 12.13 1.31 13.68
N GLU A 125 12.42 1.73 14.91
CA GLU A 125 11.50 1.55 16.05
C GLU A 125 10.11 2.16 15.78
N THR A 126 10.09 3.45 15.40
CA THR A 126 8.82 4.15 15.14
C THR A 126 8.15 3.67 13.84
N PRO A 127 8.83 3.60 12.68
CA PRO A 127 8.24 3.05 11.46
C PRO A 127 7.65 1.64 11.61
N THR A 128 8.34 0.75 12.33
CA THR A 128 7.86 -0.63 12.54
C THR A 128 6.58 -0.65 13.35
N ARG A 129 6.55 0.08 14.48
CA ARG A 129 5.34 0.20 15.30
C ARG A 129 4.15 0.75 14.51
N GLU A 130 4.37 1.81 13.72
CA GLU A 130 3.30 2.40 12.91
C GLU A 130 2.84 1.49 11.76
N ALA A 131 3.74 0.71 11.18
CA ALA A 131 3.39 -0.25 10.14
C ALA A 131 2.57 -1.43 10.71
N ASP A 132 2.91 -1.90 11.90
CA ASP A 132 2.15 -2.92 12.63
C ASP A 132 0.75 -2.41 13.01
N ASN A 133 0.65 -1.16 13.49
CA ASN A 133 -0.64 -0.51 13.76
C ASN A 133 -1.50 -0.44 12.48
N CYS A 134 -0.91 -0.04 11.35
CA CYS A 134 -1.60 0.01 10.06
C CYS A 134 -2.13 -1.38 9.63
N LEU A 135 -1.38 -2.46 9.87
CA LEU A 135 -1.85 -3.82 9.61
C LEU A 135 -3.02 -4.22 10.53
N ALA A 136 -2.95 -3.85 11.81
CA ALA A 136 -4.04 -4.09 12.75
C ALA A 136 -5.32 -3.35 12.35
N ASP A 137 -5.20 -2.07 11.99
CA ASP A 137 -6.31 -1.26 11.49
C ASP A 137 -6.88 -1.83 10.18
N LEU A 138 -6.02 -2.25 9.25
CA LEU A 138 -6.42 -2.90 8.00
C LEU A 138 -7.22 -4.19 8.26
N ALA A 139 -6.83 -5.00 9.24
CA ALA A 139 -7.61 -6.16 9.65
C ALA A 139 -8.97 -5.76 10.21
N ALA A 140 -9.01 -4.73 11.08
CA ALA A 140 -10.22 -4.26 11.73
C ALA A 140 -11.25 -3.67 10.75
N LEU A 141 -10.82 -3.12 9.61
CA LEU A 141 -11.71 -2.62 8.57
C LEU A 141 -12.60 -3.71 7.95
N GLY A 142 -12.23 -4.99 8.06
CA GLY A 142 -13.07 -6.10 7.59
C GLY A 142 -13.34 -6.11 6.08
N ILE A 143 -12.48 -5.48 5.27
CA ILE A 143 -12.73 -5.34 3.83
C ILE A 143 -12.71 -6.68 3.10
N THR A 144 -13.57 -6.78 2.08
CA THR A 144 -13.62 -7.92 1.18
C THR A 144 -12.84 -7.61 -0.10
N LEU A 145 -11.92 -8.49 -0.47
CA LEU A 145 -11.24 -8.40 -1.76
C LEU A 145 -11.95 -9.28 -2.77
N ARG A 146 -12.22 -8.72 -3.96
CA ARG A 146 -12.82 -9.43 -5.09
C ARG A 146 -11.94 -9.30 -6.33
N ARG A 147 -12.18 -10.21 -7.27
CA ARG A 147 -11.58 -10.16 -8.61
C ARG A 147 -12.19 -8.98 -9.37
N LYS A 148 -11.35 -8.26 -10.12
CA LYS A 148 -11.79 -7.30 -11.12
C LYS A 148 -12.41 -8.05 -12.31
#